data_AF-A0A0F2RV47-F1
#
_entry.id   AF-A0A0F2RV47-F1
#
_cell.length_a   1.000
_cell.length_b   1.000
_cell.length_c   1.000
_cell.angle_alpha   90.00
_cell.angle_beta   90.00
_cell.angle_gamma   90.00
#
_symmetry.space_group_name_H-M   'P 1'
#
loop_
_entity.id
_entity.type
_entity.pdbx_description
1 polymer ?
#
loop_
_entity_poly.entity_id
_entity_poly.type
_entity_poly.pdbx_seq_one_letter_code
_entity_poly.pdbx_strand_id
1 'polypeptide(L)'
;MPQPGPFDWSVSTAADQIAHLRSLSGEAFREALCAYDWCLLPEPVLGWAMAQREIDLCSALAVFFNGEPARFNYMPKSHVPGDLRGVARVLDNICLRINSGFYLVYPGQSPRCQAKLSTWLTYQQADRSEGRRGRWMLDERILAPMLQNDLRLPPDLAPVKAARPSLWRDLLSPIIGLGVDRDILKYKEPR
;
A
#
# COMPACT_ATOMS: atom_id res chain seq x y z
N MET A 1 11.91 -35.92 -5.75
CA MET A 1 12.64 -34.79 -5.13
C MET A 1 11.79 -34.30 -3.97
N PRO A 2 12.34 -34.09 -2.76
CA PRO A 2 11.56 -33.53 -1.67
C PRO A 2 11.18 -32.10 -2.04
N GLN A 3 9.89 -31.77 -1.91
CA GLN A 3 9.42 -30.39 -1.99
C GLN A 3 10.11 -29.60 -0.87
N PRO A 4 10.69 -28.41 -1.13
CA PRO A 4 11.22 -27.59 -0.06
C PRO A 4 10.10 -27.32 0.96
N GLY A 5 10.38 -27.57 2.22
CA GLY A 5 9.45 -27.28 3.31
C GLY A 5 9.15 -25.78 3.43
N PRO A 6 8.19 -25.38 4.27
CA PRO A 6 7.88 -23.96 4.49
C PRO A 6 9.13 -23.21 4.98
N PHE A 7 9.31 -21.97 4.51
CA PHE A 7 10.43 -21.11 4.93
C PHE A 7 10.29 -20.77 6.42
N ASP A 8 11.31 -21.10 7.22
CA ASP A 8 11.32 -20.83 8.67
C ASP A 8 11.86 -19.43 8.96
N TRP A 9 10.95 -18.50 9.21
CA TRP A 9 11.28 -17.11 9.51
C TRP A 9 12.03 -16.93 10.84
N SER A 10 11.81 -17.81 11.81
CA SER A 10 12.25 -17.61 13.21
C SER A 10 13.76 -17.82 13.41
N VAL A 11 14.35 -18.71 12.62
CA VAL A 11 15.77 -19.06 12.66
C VAL A 11 16.58 -18.43 11.53
N SER A 12 15.91 -17.80 10.56
CA SER A 12 16.56 -17.19 9.39
C SER A 12 17.13 -15.80 9.69
N THR A 13 18.28 -15.49 9.09
CA THR A 13 18.86 -14.14 9.19
C THR A 13 18.04 -13.12 8.39
N ALA A 14 18.19 -11.84 8.69
CA ALA A 14 17.52 -10.78 7.90
C ALA A 14 17.87 -10.87 6.40
N ALA A 15 19.10 -11.25 6.06
CA ALA A 15 19.54 -11.41 4.67
C ALA A 15 18.79 -12.57 3.99
N ASP A 16 18.62 -13.69 4.68
CA ASP A 16 17.88 -14.85 4.17
C ASP A 16 16.39 -14.54 3.99
N GLN A 17 15.78 -13.85 4.97
CA GLN A 17 14.39 -13.41 4.88
C GLN A 17 14.17 -12.46 3.70
N ILE A 18 15.08 -11.51 3.47
CA ILE A 18 15.04 -10.61 2.32
C ILE A 18 15.25 -11.39 1.00
N ALA A 19 16.19 -12.34 0.97
CA ALA A 19 16.44 -13.16 -0.21
C ALA A 19 15.21 -14.02 -0.57
N HIS A 20 14.55 -14.59 0.44
CA HIS A 20 13.29 -15.29 0.28
C HIS A 20 12.20 -14.37 -0.29
N LEU A 21 11.99 -13.20 0.32
CA LEU A 21 11.01 -12.21 -0.15
C LEU A 21 11.26 -11.79 -1.62
N ARG A 22 12.53 -11.63 -2.03
CA ARG A 22 12.89 -11.32 -3.43
C ARG A 22 12.55 -12.43 -4.42
N SER A 23 12.47 -13.67 -3.97
CA SER A 23 12.13 -14.82 -4.81
C SER A 23 10.62 -14.97 -5.05
N LEU A 24 9.80 -14.26 -4.28
CA LEU A 24 8.34 -14.36 -4.36
C LEU A 24 7.81 -13.59 -5.58
N SER A 25 6.65 -14.03 -6.08
CA SER A 25 5.89 -13.21 -7.03
C SER A 25 5.35 -11.96 -6.32
N GLY A 26 5.01 -10.90 -7.05
CA GLY A 26 4.52 -9.66 -6.43
C GLY A 26 3.27 -9.85 -5.55
N GLU A 27 2.39 -10.80 -5.87
CA GLU A 27 1.24 -11.14 -5.01
C GLU A 27 1.69 -11.86 -3.73
N ALA A 28 2.47 -12.93 -3.85
CA ALA A 28 2.99 -13.67 -2.71
C ALA A 28 3.89 -12.80 -1.81
N PHE A 29 4.64 -11.86 -2.39
CA PHE A 29 5.43 -10.86 -1.67
C PHE A 29 4.53 -10.00 -0.78
N ARG A 30 3.45 -9.42 -1.33
CA ARG A 30 2.51 -8.60 -0.55
C ARG A 30 1.80 -9.39 0.54
N GLU A 31 1.40 -10.63 0.25
CA GLU A 31 0.78 -11.51 1.25
C GLU A 31 1.76 -11.86 2.38
N ALA A 32 3.01 -12.19 2.04
CA ALA A 32 4.05 -12.45 3.03
C ALA A 32 4.30 -11.22 3.92
N LEU A 33 4.32 -10.01 3.36
CA LEU A 33 4.46 -8.79 4.17
C LEU A 33 3.27 -8.56 5.10
N CYS A 34 2.04 -8.78 4.62
CA CYS A 34 0.85 -8.66 5.46
C CYS A 34 0.81 -9.68 6.60
N ALA A 35 1.42 -10.85 6.41
CA ALA A 35 1.52 -11.91 7.42
C ALA A 35 2.80 -11.86 8.25
N TYR A 36 3.71 -10.91 7.97
CA TYR A 36 5.02 -10.85 8.61
C TYR A 36 4.89 -10.62 10.11
N ASP A 37 5.60 -11.44 10.89
CA ASP A 37 5.63 -11.32 12.34
C ASP A 37 6.57 -10.19 12.78
N TRP A 38 5.98 -9.15 13.38
CA TRP A 38 6.69 -7.99 13.90
C TRP A 38 7.58 -8.30 15.12
N CYS A 39 7.46 -9.49 15.72
CA CYS A 39 8.36 -9.97 16.77
C CYS A 39 9.71 -10.49 16.23
N LEU A 40 9.88 -10.62 14.92
CA LEU A 40 11.11 -11.07 14.28
C LEU A 40 12.10 -9.91 14.06
N LEU A 41 12.46 -9.63 12.81
CA LEU A 41 13.45 -8.62 12.42
C LEU A 41 12.79 -7.47 11.61
N PRO A 42 11.76 -6.78 12.15
CA PRO A 42 10.97 -5.82 11.37
C PRO A 42 11.81 -4.65 10.84
N GLU A 43 12.78 -4.16 11.61
CA GLU A 43 13.61 -3.03 11.19
C GLU A 43 14.38 -3.29 9.89
N PRO A 44 15.25 -4.31 9.79
CA PRO A 44 15.96 -4.58 8.55
C PRO A 44 15.05 -5.12 7.44
N VAL A 45 14.08 -5.98 7.76
CA VAL A 45 13.28 -6.68 6.75
C VAL A 45 12.17 -5.80 6.20
N LEU A 46 11.28 -5.29 7.06
CA LEU A 46 10.19 -4.39 6.61
C LEU A 46 10.73 -3.02 6.21
N GLY A 47 11.83 -2.55 6.81
CA GLY A 47 12.49 -1.32 6.36
C GLY A 47 12.91 -1.37 4.89
N TRP A 48 13.47 -2.50 4.45
CA TRP A 48 13.79 -2.75 3.04
C TRP A 48 12.52 -3.02 2.22
N ALA A 49 11.65 -3.92 2.68
CA ALA A 49 10.50 -4.38 1.91
C ALA A 49 9.53 -3.24 1.60
N MET A 50 9.21 -2.41 2.61
CA MET A 50 8.30 -1.26 2.46
C MET A 50 8.86 -0.13 1.59
N ALA A 51 10.11 -0.23 1.12
CA ALA A 51 10.69 0.67 0.13
C ALA A 51 10.58 0.16 -1.31
N GLN A 52 10.04 -1.05 -1.53
CA GLN A 52 9.90 -1.63 -2.86
C GLN A 52 8.68 -1.08 -3.61
N ARG A 53 8.79 -0.94 -4.93
CA ARG A 53 7.72 -0.39 -5.81
C ARG A 53 6.50 -1.30 -5.97
N GLU A 54 6.61 -2.56 -5.58
CA GLU A 54 5.58 -3.59 -5.80
C GLU A 54 4.45 -3.57 -4.75
N ILE A 55 4.59 -2.70 -3.74
CA ILE A 55 3.64 -2.56 -2.63
C ILE A 55 2.58 -1.53 -2.99
N ASP A 56 1.33 -1.94 -2.83
CA ASP A 56 0.18 -1.06 -2.95
C ASP A 56 -0.27 -0.47 -1.61
N LEU A 57 -1.14 0.54 -1.68
CA LEU A 57 -1.60 1.27 -0.50
C LEU A 57 -2.37 0.37 0.48
N CYS A 58 -3.17 -0.59 0.00
CA CYS A 58 -3.92 -1.50 0.86
C CYS A 58 -2.98 -2.40 1.66
N SER A 59 -1.95 -2.95 1.00
CA SER A 59 -0.91 -3.77 1.63
C SER A 59 -0.09 -2.93 2.62
N ALA A 60 0.29 -1.71 2.25
CA ALA A 60 1.04 -0.82 3.15
C ALA A 60 0.26 -0.46 4.41
N LEU A 61 -1.03 -0.18 4.30
CA LEU A 61 -1.90 0.06 5.45
C LEU A 61 -2.06 -1.17 6.33
N ALA A 62 -2.23 -2.36 5.72
CA ALA A 62 -2.30 -3.60 6.48
C ALA A 62 -1.03 -3.84 7.30
N VAL A 63 0.15 -3.70 6.67
CA VAL A 63 1.45 -3.82 7.35
C VAL A 63 1.57 -2.77 8.45
N PHE A 64 1.22 -1.50 8.18
CA PHE A 64 1.24 -0.43 9.18
C PHE A 64 0.41 -0.79 10.42
N PHE A 65 -0.84 -1.23 10.24
CA PHE A 65 -1.72 -1.58 11.36
C PHE A 65 -1.36 -2.89 12.07
N ASN A 66 -0.62 -3.79 11.40
CA ASN A 66 -0.08 -4.99 12.03
C ASN A 66 1.10 -4.69 12.95
N GLY A 67 1.81 -3.58 12.73
CA GLY A 67 2.82 -3.07 13.67
C GLY A 67 2.26 -2.36 14.91
N GLU A 68 0.93 -2.40 15.12
CA GLU A 68 0.25 -1.87 16.30
C GLU A 68 0.60 -0.41 16.65
N PRO A 69 0.44 0.55 15.72
CA PRO A 69 0.87 1.94 15.90
C PRO A 69 0.17 2.64 17.07
N ALA A 70 -1.02 2.19 17.47
CA ALA A 70 -1.75 2.71 18.63
C ALA A 70 -0.91 2.67 19.92
N ARG A 71 -0.02 1.68 20.09
CA ARG A 71 0.81 1.51 21.28
C ARG A 71 1.77 2.67 21.54
N PHE A 72 2.19 3.37 20.48
CA PHE A 72 3.19 4.44 20.57
C PHE A 72 2.69 5.80 20.07
N ASN A 73 1.46 5.89 19.55
CA ASN A 73 0.98 7.08 18.83
C ASN A 73 1.03 8.37 19.67
N TYR A 74 0.82 8.26 20.99
CA TYR A 74 0.87 9.38 21.94
C TYR A 74 2.09 9.33 22.87
N MET A 75 3.00 8.38 22.63
CA MET A 75 4.19 8.20 23.45
C MET A 75 5.32 9.12 22.95
N PRO A 76 5.93 9.93 23.83
CA PRO A 76 7.14 10.68 23.47
C PRO A 76 8.25 9.74 23.00
N LYS A 77 9.06 10.19 22.02
CA LYS A 77 10.12 9.36 21.42
C LYS A 77 11.13 8.82 22.46
N SER A 78 11.41 9.59 23.51
CA SER A 78 12.28 9.20 24.61
C SER A 78 11.72 8.06 25.46
N HIS A 79 10.39 7.89 25.49
CA HIS A 79 9.71 6.86 26.30
C HIS A 79 9.53 5.53 25.57
N VAL A 80 9.84 5.47 24.26
CA VAL A 80 9.81 4.20 23.51
C VAL A 80 10.94 3.29 24.03
N PRO A 81 10.62 2.07 24.51
CA PRO A 81 11.62 1.10 24.96
C PRO A 81 12.67 0.84 23.90
N GLY A 82 13.93 0.67 24.30
CA GLY A 82 15.08 0.50 23.40
C GLY A 82 14.82 -0.50 22.28
N ASP A 83 14.33 -1.68 22.67
CA ASP A 83 14.07 -2.81 21.77
C ASP A 83 12.91 -2.56 20.78
N LEU A 84 12.03 -1.60 21.09
CA LEU A 84 10.89 -1.23 20.24
C LEU A 84 11.14 0.04 19.41
N ARG A 85 12.32 0.67 19.54
CA ARG A 85 12.67 1.86 18.72
C ARG A 85 12.76 1.53 17.24
N GLY A 86 13.25 0.34 16.89
CA GLY A 86 13.30 -0.15 15.51
C GLY A 86 11.91 -0.26 14.89
N VAL A 87 10.97 -0.86 15.63
CA VAL A 87 9.55 -0.95 15.24
C VAL A 87 8.95 0.44 15.00
N ALA A 88 9.12 1.37 15.95
CA ALA A 88 8.61 2.74 15.80
C ALA A 88 9.22 3.46 14.58
N ARG A 89 10.50 3.22 14.26
CA ARG A 89 11.16 3.78 13.07
C ARG A 89 10.58 3.21 11.77
N VAL A 90 10.25 1.92 11.74
CA VAL A 90 9.57 1.31 10.58
C VAL A 90 8.20 1.94 10.39
N LEU A 91 7.42 2.11 11.46
CA LEU A 91 6.11 2.77 11.42
C LEU A 91 6.21 4.23 10.92
N ASP A 92 7.22 5.00 11.38
CA ASP A 92 7.49 6.35 10.86
C ASP A 92 7.68 6.33 9.34
N ASN A 93 8.53 5.42 8.85
CA ASN A 93 8.85 5.32 7.44
C ASN A 93 7.65 4.87 6.60
N ILE A 94 6.83 3.94 7.10
CA ILE A 94 5.61 3.51 6.40
C ILE A 94 4.62 4.66 6.33
N CYS A 95 4.35 5.34 7.45
CA CYS A 95 3.42 6.48 7.49
C CYS A 95 3.88 7.62 6.57
N LEU A 96 5.17 7.93 6.55
CA LEU A 96 5.75 8.94 5.66
C LEU A 96 5.51 8.59 4.19
N ARG A 97 5.78 7.33 3.80
CA ARG A 97 5.56 6.85 2.42
C ARG A 97 4.08 6.83 2.03
N ILE A 98 3.20 6.46 2.96
CA ILE A 98 1.74 6.55 2.74
C ILE A 98 1.39 8.00 2.42
N ASN A 99 1.74 8.94 3.29
CA ASN A 99 1.37 10.35 3.13
C ASN A 99 2.06 11.03 1.95
N SER A 100 3.20 10.52 1.48
CA SER A 100 3.85 11.03 0.27
C SER A 100 3.25 10.47 -1.03
N GLY A 101 2.21 9.63 -0.95
CA GLY A 101 1.62 8.97 -2.12
C GLY A 101 2.55 7.95 -2.78
N PHE A 102 3.51 7.39 -2.05
CA PHE A 102 4.47 6.42 -2.60
C PHE A 102 3.78 5.11 -3.05
N TYR A 103 2.75 4.69 -2.34
CA TYR A 103 2.00 3.48 -2.65
C TYR A 103 0.78 3.80 -3.50
N LEU A 104 0.60 3.05 -4.58
CA LEU A 104 -0.53 3.23 -5.50
C LEU A 104 -1.76 2.46 -5.04
N VAL A 105 -2.94 2.96 -5.40
CA VAL A 105 -4.22 2.27 -5.20
C VAL A 105 -4.45 1.32 -6.37
N TYR A 106 -4.70 0.04 -6.10
CA TYR A 106 -5.22 -0.87 -7.13
C TYR A 106 -6.75 -0.75 -7.20
N PRO A 107 -7.33 -0.53 -8.40
CA PRO A 107 -8.78 -0.46 -8.57
C PRO A 107 -9.48 -1.73 -8.07
N GLY A 108 -10.65 -1.54 -7.44
CA GLY A 108 -11.50 -2.64 -6.98
C GLY A 108 -11.06 -3.35 -5.70
N GLN A 109 -9.94 -2.95 -5.08
CA GLN A 109 -9.51 -3.51 -3.80
C GLN A 109 -9.94 -2.64 -2.62
N SER A 110 -10.36 -3.27 -1.53
CA SER A 110 -10.51 -2.64 -0.20
C SER A 110 -9.32 -3.03 0.66
N PRO A 111 -8.83 -2.15 1.55
CA PRO A 111 -7.83 -2.54 2.52
C PRO A 111 -8.42 -3.61 3.47
N ARG A 112 -7.69 -4.71 3.68
CA ARG A 112 -8.07 -5.76 4.64
C ARG A 112 -8.26 -5.21 6.06
N CYS A 113 -7.60 -4.09 6.37
CA CYS A 113 -7.67 -3.38 7.63
C CYS A 113 -8.75 -2.28 7.68
N GLN A 114 -9.80 -2.34 6.85
CA GLN A 114 -10.82 -1.28 6.76
C GLN A 114 -11.37 -0.83 8.13
N ALA A 115 -11.74 -1.77 9.02
CA ALA A 115 -12.27 -1.44 10.34
C ALA A 115 -11.25 -0.70 11.22
N LYS A 116 -9.99 -1.13 11.22
CA LYS A 116 -8.90 -0.45 11.94
C LYS A 116 -8.65 0.93 11.36
N LEU A 117 -8.66 1.06 10.03
CA LEU A 117 -8.49 2.35 9.35
C LEU A 117 -9.61 3.33 9.69
N SER A 118 -10.86 2.92 9.58
CA SER A 118 -12.00 3.78 9.93
C SER A 118 -11.93 4.24 11.38
N THR A 119 -11.64 3.33 12.31
CA THR A 119 -11.43 3.65 13.74
C THR A 119 -10.29 4.66 13.94
N TRP A 120 -9.18 4.46 13.24
CA TRP A 120 -8.01 5.37 13.30
C TRP A 120 -8.37 6.78 12.83
N LEU A 121 -9.08 6.90 11.70
CA LEU A 121 -9.51 8.19 11.16
C LEU A 121 -10.51 8.90 12.09
N THR A 122 -11.39 8.16 12.76
CA THR A 122 -12.27 8.71 13.79
C THR A 122 -11.48 9.30 14.96
N TYR A 123 -10.51 8.56 15.50
CA TYR A 123 -9.66 9.07 16.59
C TYR A 123 -8.82 10.26 16.14
N GLN A 124 -8.28 10.21 14.92
CA GLN A 124 -7.54 11.33 14.33
C GLN A 124 -8.40 12.59 14.20
N GLN A 125 -9.66 12.46 13.80
CA GLN A 125 -10.61 13.58 13.73
C GLN A 125 -10.96 14.12 15.12
N ALA A 126 -11.14 13.24 16.11
CA ALA A 126 -11.39 13.64 17.50
C ALA A 126 -10.19 14.42 18.07
N ASP A 127 -8.97 13.92 17.88
CA ASP A 127 -7.75 14.62 18.28
C ASP A 127 -7.66 16.01 17.65
N ARG A 128 -7.97 16.13 16.36
CA ARG A 128 -8.02 17.44 15.67
C ARG A 128 -9.04 18.39 16.31
N SER A 129 -10.22 17.89 16.69
CA SER A 129 -11.25 18.70 17.36
C SER A 129 -10.82 19.18 18.75
N GLU A 130 -9.92 18.45 19.41
CA GLU A 130 -9.36 18.78 20.71
C GLU A 130 -8.01 19.54 20.63
N GLY A 131 -7.55 19.89 19.41
CA GLY A 131 -6.26 20.56 19.21
C GLY A 131 -5.04 19.67 19.46
N ARG A 132 -5.23 18.35 19.51
CA ARG A 132 -4.19 17.33 19.68
C ARG A 132 -3.82 16.70 18.34
N ARG A 133 -2.68 16.01 18.31
CA ARG A 133 -2.29 15.15 17.19
C ARG A 133 -1.47 13.97 17.69
N GLY A 134 -1.72 12.80 17.12
CA GLY A 134 -0.85 11.65 17.26
C GLY A 134 0.47 11.83 16.50
N ARG A 135 1.41 10.91 16.73
CA ARG A 135 2.67 10.82 15.99
C ARG A 135 2.45 10.46 14.53
N TRP A 136 1.53 9.54 14.25
CA TRP A 136 1.23 9.08 12.89
C TRP A 136 -0.16 9.53 12.48
N MET A 137 -0.19 10.57 11.65
CA MET A 137 -1.41 11.09 11.04
C MET A 137 -1.49 10.56 9.62
N LEU A 138 -2.59 9.91 9.23
CA LEU A 138 -2.81 9.50 7.85
C LEU A 138 -3.51 10.62 7.09
N ASP A 139 -2.93 11.07 5.97
CA ASP A 139 -3.55 12.12 5.16
C ASP A 139 -4.79 11.58 4.44
N GLU A 140 -5.97 12.03 4.86
CA GLU A 140 -7.24 11.57 4.30
C GLU A 140 -7.38 11.91 2.81
N ARG A 141 -6.65 12.91 2.29
CA ARG A 141 -6.66 13.25 0.86
C ARG A 141 -5.93 12.21 0.03
N ILE A 142 -4.86 11.64 0.57
CA ILE A 142 -4.13 10.53 -0.08
C ILE A 142 -4.97 9.24 -0.03
N LEU A 143 -5.72 9.05 1.04
CA LEU A 143 -6.59 7.88 1.19
C LEU A 143 -7.93 8.00 0.44
N ALA A 144 -8.36 9.22 0.11
CA ALA A 144 -9.66 9.49 -0.51
C ALA A 144 -9.96 8.62 -1.75
N PRO A 145 -9.03 8.42 -2.71
CA PRO A 145 -9.32 7.60 -3.90
C PRO A 145 -9.64 6.12 -3.56
N MET A 146 -9.09 5.62 -2.45
CA MET A 146 -9.37 4.28 -1.94
C MET A 146 -10.66 4.24 -1.11
N LEU A 147 -10.95 5.29 -0.34
CA LEU A 147 -12.08 5.35 0.59
C LEU A 147 -13.42 5.72 -0.07
N GLN A 148 -13.40 6.61 -1.05
CA GLN A 148 -14.60 7.19 -1.67
C GLN A 148 -15.12 6.34 -2.84
N ASN A 149 -14.46 5.22 -3.17
CA ASN A 149 -14.74 4.37 -4.34
C ASN A 149 -14.64 5.11 -5.69
N ASP A 150 -14.11 6.33 -5.75
CA ASP A 150 -14.05 7.16 -6.96
C ASP A 150 -13.25 6.54 -8.11
N LEU A 151 -12.36 5.59 -7.80
CA LEU A 151 -11.57 4.82 -8.79
C LEU A 151 -12.08 3.39 -9.03
N ARG A 152 -13.20 2.98 -8.42
CA ARG A 152 -13.82 1.69 -8.72
C ARG A 152 -14.66 1.82 -9.97
N LEU A 153 -14.21 1.17 -11.05
CA LEU A 153 -15.09 0.87 -12.18
C LEU A 153 -16.32 0.13 -11.64
N PRO A 154 -17.56 0.57 -11.97
CA PRO A 154 -18.76 -0.16 -11.61
C PRO A 154 -18.64 -1.63 -12.05
N PRO A 155 -19.06 -2.60 -11.23
CA PRO A 155 -18.93 -4.01 -11.58
C PRO A 155 -19.62 -4.38 -12.90
N ASP A 156 -20.67 -3.65 -13.29
CA ASP A 156 -21.34 -3.78 -14.60
C ASP A 156 -20.51 -3.31 -15.81
N LEU A 157 -19.42 -2.59 -15.57
CA LEU A 157 -18.52 -2.05 -16.59
C LEU A 157 -17.11 -2.65 -16.52
N ALA A 158 -16.85 -3.57 -15.59
CA ALA A 158 -15.55 -4.22 -15.49
C ALA A 158 -15.38 -5.19 -16.67
N PRO A 159 -14.47 -4.94 -17.63
CA PRO A 159 -14.27 -5.84 -18.74
C PRO A 159 -13.78 -7.20 -18.22
N VAL A 160 -14.50 -8.25 -18.60
CA VAL A 160 -14.11 -9.65 -18.37
C VAL A 160 -12.66 -9.81 -18.78
N LYS A 161 -11.82 -10.19 -17.81
CA LYS A 161 -10.37 -10.48 -17.87
C LYS A 161 -9.88 -10.79 -19.30
N ALA A 162 -9.55 -9.75 -20.06
CA ALA A 162 -8.83 -9.86 -21.31
C ALA A 162 -7.36 -9.44 -21.08
N ALA A 163 -6.44 -10.21 -21.65
CA ALA A 163 -5.02 -10.15 -21.37
C ALA A 163 -4.41 -8.74 -21.54
N ARG A 164 -3.74 -8.29 -20.46
CA ARG A 164 -2.76 -7.19 -20.36
C ARG A 164 -3.04 -5.92 -21.19
N PRO A 165 -3.61 -4.86 -20.59
CA PRO A 165 -3.37 -3.51 -21.06
C PRO A 165 -2.15 -2.91 -20.32
N SER A 166 -1.25 -2.31 -21.09
CA SER A 166 -0.08 -1.60 -20.58
C SER A 166 -0.50 -0.28 -19.93
N LEU A 167 -0.11 -0.09 -18.66
CA LEU A 167 -0.36 1.12 -17.84
C LEU A 167 0.01 2.45 -18.53
N TRP A 168 0.95 2.42 -19.48
CA TRP A 168 1.35 3.58 -20.28
C TRP A 168 0.29 4.03 -21.30
N ARG A 169 -0.55 3.11 -21.80
CA ARG A 169 -1.66 3.48 -22.70
C ARG A 169 -2.76 4.20 -21.93
N ASP A 170 -3.09 3.74 -20.72
CA ASP A 170 -4.16 4.33 -19.91
C ASP A 170 -3.83 5.75 -19.44
N LEU A 171 -2.55 6.05 -19.20
CA LEU A 171 -2.08 7.38 -18.80
C LEU A 171 -2.06 8.40 -19.95
N LEU A 172 -1.98 7.94 -21.20
CA LEU A 172 -1.97 8.78 -22.41
C LEU A 172 -3.31 8.84 -23.15
N SER A 173 -4.30 8.02 -22.76
CA SER A 173 -5.67 8.03 -23.31
C SER A 173 -6.31 9.41 -23.45
N PRO A 174 -6.19 10.32 -22.45
CA PRO A 174 -6.81 11.65 -22.55
C PRO A 174 -6.16 12.55 -23.60
N ILE A 175 -4.89 12.28 -23.97
CA ILE A 175 -4.12 13.07 -24.93
C ILE A 175 -4.27 12.50 -26.35
N ILE A 176 -4.44 11.18 -26.47
CA ILE A 176 -4.68 10.50 -27.76
C ILE A 176 -6.13 10.74 -28.25
N GLY A 177 -7.09 10.92 -27.34
CA GLY A 177 -8.50 11.19 -27.66
C GLY A 177 -8.83 12.58 -28.20
N LEU A 178 -7.84 13.49 -28.34
CA LEU A 178 -7.99 14.80 -28.96
C LEU A 178 -7.38 14.89 -30.37
N GLY A 179 -6.78 13.79 -30.86
CA GLY A 179 -6.35 13.67 -32.25
C GLY A 179 -7.52 13.19 -33.11
N VAL A 180 -8.01 14.05 -34.00
CA VAL A 180 -9.00 13.70 -35.04
C VAL A 180 -8.64 12.36 -35.67
N ASP A 181 -9.54 11.39 -35.55
CA ASP A 181 -9.38 10.07 -36.14
C ASP A 181 -9.30 10.20 -37.67
N ARG A 182 -8.11 9.93 -38.21
CA ARG A 182 -7.79 10.14 -39.63
C ARG A 182 -8.59 9.23 -40.56
N ASP A 183 -9.20 8.18 -40.02
CA ASP A 183 -10.05 7.27 -40.79
C ASP A 183 -11.51 7.75 -40.93
N ILE A 184 -11.95 8.75 -40.15
CA ILE A 184 -13.27 9.39 -40.32
C ILE A 184 -13.29 10.37 -41.52
N LEU A 185 -12.12 10.84 -41.97
CA LEU A 185 -12.00 11.75 -43.11
C LEU A 185 -12.11 11.06 -44.49
N LYS A 186 -12.14 9.72 -44.56
CA LYS A 186 -12.29 8.98 -45.82
C LYS A 186 -13.73 8.88 -46.33
N TYR A 187 -14.73 9.27 -45.52
CA TYR A 187 -16.15 9.14 -45.87
C TYR A 187 -16.90 10.46 -45.99
N LYS A 188 -16.19 11.59 -46.08
CA LYS A 188 -16.83 12.89 -46.34
C LYS A 188 -16.76 13.18 -47.84
N GLU A 189 -17.86 12.98 -48.55
CA GLU A 189 -17.97 13.39 -49.94
C GLU A 189 -17.77 14.91 -50.10
N PRO A 190 -17.13 15.36 -51.19
CA PRO A 190 -16.90 16.77 -51.45
C PRO A 190 -18.22 17.49 -51.76
N ARG A 191 -18.44 18.64 -51.10
CA ARG A 191 -19.33 19.69 -51.61
C ARG A 191 -18.51 20.67 -52.43
#